data_AF-A0A6G8IL77-F1
#
_entry.id   AF-A0A6G8IL77-F1
#
_cell.length_a   1.000
_cell.length_b   1.000
_cell.length_c   1.000
_cell.angle_alpha   90.00
_cell.angle_beta   90.00
_cell.angle_gamma   90.00
#
_symmetry.space_group_name_H-M   'P 1'
#
loop_
_entity.id
_entity.type
_entity.pdbx_description
1 polymer ?
#
loop_
_entity_poly.entity_id
_entity_poly.type
_entity_poly.pdbx_seq_one_letter_code
_entity_poly.pdbx_strand_id
1 'polypeptide(L)'
;MHEFEISCISKPRNGLWHHQITHVGNLNHRWRLPSALIIRRIELNTETYYLLNRVTGRRSNIAVVQEPGQRPYLRAHAGGEWNDDLLSLRRCTARCNLVG
;
A
#
# COMPACT_ATOMS: atom_id res chain seq x y z
N MET A 1 -12.98 -11.17 6.96
CA MET A 1 -11.79 -10.33 6.70
C MET A 1 -11.82 -9.94 5.24
N HIS A 2 -11.75 -8.64 4.93
CA HIS A 2 -11.85 -8.15 3.55
C HIS A 2 -10.46 -7.94 2.96
N GLU A 3 -10.23 -8.43 1.75
CA GLU A 3 -8.96 -8.25 1.04
C GLU A 3 -9.09 -7.15 -0.02
N PHE A 4 -8.14 -6.22 -0.05
CA PHE A 4 -8.12 -5.11 -1.00
C PHE A 4 -6.83 -5.10 -1.82
N GLU A 5 -6.97 -5.15 -3.14
CA GLU A 5 -5.85 -4.98 -4.07
C GLU A 5 -5.40 -3.52 -4.10
N ILE A 6 -4.12 -3.26 -3.90
CA ILE A 6 -3.50 -1.95 -4.13
C ILE A 6 -2.88 -1.96 -5.52
N SER A 7 -3.23 -0.95 -6.33
CA SER A 7 -2.73 -0.79 -7.69
C SER A 7 -2.07 0.58 -7.92
N CYS A 8 -2.14 1.49 -6.94
CA CYS A 8 -1.50 2.80 -7.01
C CYS A 8 -1.08 3.32 -5.63
N ILE A 9 -0.09 4.21 -5.62
CA ILE A 9 0.37 4.93 -4.42
C ILE A 9 0.48 6.44 -4.65
N SER A 10 0.43 7.25 -3.61
CA SER A 10 0.73 8.69 -3.66
C SER A 10 1.93 8.99 -2.77
N LYS A 11 2.97 9.55 -3.38
CA LYS A 11 4.22 9.96 -2.72
C LYS A 11 4.69 11.31 -3.26
N PRO A 12 5.46 12.10 -2.49
CA PRO A 12 6.10 13.32 -2.98
C PRO A 12 6.90 13.07 -4.26
N ARG A 13 7.10 14.09 -5.10
CA ARG A 13 7.82 13.96 -6.39
C ARG A 13 9.22 13.35 -6.23
N ASN A 14 9.90 13.67 -5.14
CA ASN A 14 11.24 13.18 -4.81
C ASN A 14 11.19 12.04 -3.77
N GLY A 15 10.02 11.48 -3.51
CA GLY A 15 9.85 10.45 -2.51
C GLY A 15 10.45 9.13 -3.00
N LEU A 16 11.55 8.68 -2.39
CA LEU A 16 12.22 7.43 -2.73
C LEU A 16 11.90 6.31 -1.72
N TRP A 17 11.36 6.66 -0.56
CA TRP A 17 11.24 5.74 0.58
C TRP A 17 9.78 5.35 0.87
N HIS A 18 9.59 4.15 1.41
CA HIS A 18 8.27 3.62 1.81
C HIS A 18 7.54 4.51 2.83
N HIS A 19 8.27 5.12 3.78
CA HIS A 19 7.70 6.02 4.80
C HIS A 19 7.11 7.33 4.22
N GLN A 20 7.39 7.64 2.95
CA GLN A 20 6.88 8.85 2.28
C GLN A 20 5.57 8.58 1.52
N ILE A 21 5.05 7.35 1.57
CA ILE A 21 3.76 7.01 0.99
C ILE A 21 2.66 7.62 1.87
N THR A 22 1.91 8.57 1.30
CA THR A 22 0.84 9.29 1.99
C THR A 22 -0.52 8.66 1.75
N HIS A 23 -0.74 8.09 0.56
CA HIS A 23 -1.98 7.43 0.20
C HIS A 23 -1.70 6.18 -0.61
N VAL A 24 -2.58 5.22 -0.52
CA VAL A 24 -2.61 4.01 -1.35
C VAL A 24 -4.02 3.81 -1.88
N GLY A 25 -4.14 3.12 -3.01
CA GLY A 25 -5.43 2.98 -3.64
C GLY A 25 -5.47 1.92 -4.73
N ASN A 26 -6.65 1.81 -5.32
CA ASN A 26 -6.90 0.99 -6.49
C ASN A 26 -7.56 1.83 -7.58
N LEU A 27 -6.92 1.87 -8.75
CA LEU A 27 -7.41 2.62 -9.91
C LEU A 27 -8.61 1.92 -10.57
N ASN A 28 -8.67 0.59 -10.55
CA ASN A 28 -9.76 -0.19 -11.13
C ASN A 28 -11.04 -0.04 -10.31
N HIS A 29 -10.91 -0.06 -8.98
CA HIS A 29 -12.01 0.11 -8.03
C HIS A 29 -12.21 1.56 -7.57
N ARG A 30 -11.43 2.50 -8.12
CA ARG A 30 -11.53 3.95 -7.91
C ARG A 30 -11.56 4.39 -6.45
N TRP A 31 -10.84 3.71 -5.56
CA TRP A 31 -10.72 4.10 -4.15
C TRP A 31 -9.29 4.51 -3.83
N ARG A 32 -9.15 5.40 -2.85
CA ARG A 32 -7.87 5.81 -2.27
C ARG A 32 -8.05 6.12 -0.79
N LEU A 33 -7.14 5.62 0.04
CA LEU A 33 -7.11 5.83 1.49
C LEU A 33 -5.77 6.44 1.93
N PRO A 34 -5.74 7.20 3.03
CA PRO A 34 -4.50 7.58 3.70
C PRO A 34 -3.74 6.34 4.19
N SER A 35 -2.41 6.34 4.10
CA SER A 35 -1.58 5.23 4.60
C SER A 35 -1.78 5.00 6.10
N ALA A 36 -1.96 6.06 6.89
CA ALA A 36 -2.27 5.95 8.32
C ALA A 36 -3.57 5.17 8.61
N LEU A 37 -4.60 5.32 7.76
CA LEU A 37 -5.86 4.59 7.94
C LEU A 37 -5.69 3.11 7.60
N ILE A 38 -4.95 2.80 6.53
CA ILE A 38 -4.61 1.42 6.14
C ILE A 38 -3.82 0.74 7.27
N ILE A 39 -2.80 1.41 7.80
CA ILE A 39 -1.98 0.91 8.92
C ILE A 39 -2.88 0.52 10.09
N ARG A 40 -3.77 1.42 10.51
CA ARG A 40 -4.72 1.15 11.60
C ARG A 40 -5.63 -0.05 11.30
N ARG A 41 -6.12 -0.20 10.07
CA ARG A 41 -6.99 -1.33 9.67
C ARG A 41 -6.26 -2.67 9.63
N ILE A 42 -4.98 -2.67 9.24
CA ILE A 42 -4.10 -3.85 9.31
C ILE A 42 -3.82 -4.21 10.77
N GLU A 43 -3.46 -3.24 11.60
CA GLU A 43 -3.20 -3.44 13.04
C GLU A 43 -4.43 -3.97 13.79
N LEU A 44 -5.63 -3.50 13.42
CA LEU A 44 -6.91 -3.99 13.95
C LEU A 44 -7.35 -5.33 13.34
N ASN A 45 -6.60 -5.89 12.39
CA ASN A 45 -6.96 -7.12 11.66
C ASN A 45 -8.35 -7.08 10.99
N THR A 46 -8.86 -5.89 10.65
CA THR A 46 -10.17 -5.75 10.02
C THR A 46 -10.10 -6.00 8.51
N GLU A 47 -8.99 -5.58 7.88
CA GLU A 47 -8.78 -5.62 6.44
C GLU A 47 -7.34 -6.07 6.13
N THR A 48 -7.17 -6.78 5.02
CA THR A 48 -5.85 -7.12 4.45
C THR A 48 -5.69 -6.45 3.11
N TYR A 49 -4.45 -6.17 2.74
CA TYR A 49 -4.13 -5.52 1.48
C TYR A 49 -3.04 -6.30 0.75
N TYR A 50 -3.11 -6.32 -0.57
CA TYR A 50 -2.14 -7.04 -1.40
C TYR A 50 -1.86 -6.31 -2.71
N LEU A 51 -0.72 -6.63 -3.32
CA LEU A 51 -0.31 -6.27 -4.66
C LEU A 51 -0.42 -7.49 -5.54
N LEU A 52 -0.92 -7.31 -6.76
CA LEU A 52 -0.90 -8.34 -7.79
C LEU A 52 -0.16 -7.79 -9.01
N ASN A 53 1.02 -8.34 -9.27
CA ASN A 53 1.73 -8.06 -10.50
C ASN A 53 1.07 -8.82 -11.65
N ARG A 54 0.34 -8.11 -12.51
CA ARG A 54 -0.37 -8.70 -13.66
C ARG A 54 0.56 -9.28 -14.73
N VAL A 55 1.84 -8.90 -14.75
CA VAL A 55 2.83 -9.41 -15.71
C VAL A 55 3.39 -10.75 -15.25
N THR A 56 3.74 -10.87 -13.97
CA THR A 56 4.39 -12.08 -13.42
C THR A 56 3.42 -13.00 -12.69
N GLY A 57 2.19 -12.56 -12.42
CA GLY A 57 1.24 -13.28 -11.56
C GLY A 57 1.62 -13.27 -10.07
N ARG A 58 2.70 -12.58 -9.68
CA ARG A 58 3.19 -12.57 -8.30
C ARG A 58 2.27 -11.74 -7.41
N ARG A 59 1.79 -12.35 -6.32
CA ARG A 59 1.06 -11.69 -5.24
C ARG A 59 2.02 -11.35 -4.10
N SER A 60 2.04 -10.08 -3.70
CA SER A 60 2.80 -9.58 -2.54
C SER A 60 1.81 -8.99 -1.54
N ASN A 61 1.79 -9.47 -0.29
CA ASN A 61 0.89 -8.94 0.73
C ASN A 61 1.49 -7.66 1.34
N ILE A 62 0.64 -6.81 1.91
CA ILE A 62 1.06 -5.58 2.59
C ILE A 62 1.02 -5.81 4.08
N ALA A 63 2.10 -5.43 4.74
CA ALA A 63 2.19 -5.41 6.19
C ALA A 63 2.73 -4.07 6.68
N VAL A 64 2.49 -3.80 7.96
CA VAL A 64 3.01 -2.63 8.65
C VAL A 64 4.40 -2.95 9.15
N VAL A 65 5.38 -2.12 8.79
CA VAL A 65 6.72 -2.15 9.32
C VAL A 65 6.82 -1.09 10.41
N GLN A 66 7.22 -1.53 11.61
CA GLN A 66 7.48 -0.66 12.75
C GLN A 66 8.94 -0.79 13.13
N GLU A 67 9.74 0.24 12.85
CA GLU A 67 11.14 0.31 13.24
C GLU A 67 11.33 1.31 14.38
N PRO A 68 12.17 1.01 15.39
CA PRO A 68 12.48 1.95 16.45
C PRO A 68 12.97 3.30 15.89
N GLY A 69 12.32 4.39 16.28
CA GLY A 69 12.68 5.74 15.81
C GLY A 69 12.07 6.15 14.46
N GLN A 70 11.30 5.28 13.80
CA GLN A 70 10.55 5.63 12.58
C GLN A 70 9.05 5.54 12.79
N ARG A 71 8.30 6.31 11.98
CA ARG A 71 6.83 6.18 11.94
C ARG A 71 6.47 4.86 11.24
N PRO A 72 5.45 4.12 11.71
CA PRO A 72 4.99 2.93 11.02
C PRO A 72 4.69 3.22 9.55
N TYR A 73 5.14 2.33 8.66
CA TYR A 73 4.95 2.48 7.23
C TYR A 73 4.53 1.16 6.58
N LEU A 74 3.95 1.27 5.39
CA LEU A 74 3.50 0.11 4.63
C LEU A 74 4.66 -0.44 3.81
N ARG A 75 4.85 -1.76 3.85
CA ARG A 75 5.79 -2.46 2.97
C ARG A 75 5.16 -3.74 2.43
N ALA A 76 5.53 -4.09 1.21
CA ALA A 76 5.11 -5.32 0.59
C ALA A 76 6.04 -6.47 0.99
N HIS A 77 5.48 -7.67 1.14
CA HIS A 77 6.24 -8.89 1.38
C HIS A 77 5.65 -10.07 0.61
N ALA A 78 6.49 -10.99 0.19
CA ALA A 78 6.10 -12.21 -0.51
C ALA A 78 7.01 -13.35 -0.09
N GLY A 79 6.45 -14.51 0.26
CA GLY A 79 7.24 -15.67 0.70
C GLY A 79 8.03 -15.45 2.00
N GLY A 80 7.60 -14.50 2.84
CA GLY A 80 8.30 -14.14 4.09
C GLY A 80 9.38 -13.05 3.92
N GLU A 81 9.68 -12.64 2.69
CA GLU A 81 10.68 -11.61 2.41
C GLU A 81 10.03 -10.27 2.06
N TRP A 82 10.55 -9.19 2.64
CA TRP A 82 10.18 -7.82 2.30
C TRP A 82 10.66 -7.45 0.90
N ASN A 83 9.85 -6.72 0.15
CA ASN A 83 10.18 -6.26 -1.18
C ASN A 83 9.71 -4.82 -1.43
N ASP A 84 10.15 -4.26 -2.55
CA ASP A 84 9.88 -2.87 -2.94
C ASP A 84 8.84 -2.77 -4.08
N ASP A 85 8.04 -3.84 -4.28
CA ASP A 85 6.96 -3.86 -5.29
C ASP A 85 5.98 -2.70 -5.08
N LEU A 86 5.74 -2.31 -3.82
CA LEU A 86 4.89 -1.19 -3.46
C LEU A 86 5.42 0.14 -4.04
N LEU A 87 6.74 0.37 -4.04
CA LEU A 87 7.35 1.58 -4.60
C LEU A 87 7.35 1.61 -6.13
N SER A 88 7.26 0.43 -6.74
CA SER A 88 7.17 0.26 -8.20
C SER A 88 5.78 0.58 -8.75
N LEU A 89 4.79 0.79 -7.89
CA LEU A 89 3.45 1.15 -8.30
C LEU A 89 3.37 2.55 -8.93
N ARG A 90 2.43 2.68 -9.85
CA ARG A 90 2.10 3.96 -10.49
C ARG A 90 1.47 4.93 -9.48
N ARG A 91 1.59 6.22 -9.75
CA ARG A 91 0.97 7.26 -8.92
C ARG A 91 -0.56 7.15 -8.98
N CYS A 92 -1.25 7.26 -7.85
CA CYS A 92 -2.71 7.41 -7.86
C CYS A 92 -3.09 8.71 -8.57
N THR A 93 -4.09 8.63 -9.44
CA THR A 93 -4.61 9.79 -10.17
C THR A 93 -5.82 10.36 -9.43
N ALA A 94 -6.23 11.58 -9.80
CA ALA A 94 -7.42 12.23 -9.24
C ALA A 94 -8.75 11.48 -9.52
N ARG A 95 -8.70 10.40 -10.30
CA ARG A 95 -9.85 9.53 -10.58
C ARG A 95 -10.19 8.54 -9.46
N CYS A 96 -9.37 8.48 -8.41
CA CYS A 96 -9.70 7.74 -7.20
C CYS A 96 -10.47 8.63 -6.23
N ASN A 97 -11.67 8.21 -5.86
CA ASN A 97 -12.43 8.86 -4.79
C ASN A 97 -11.77 8.55 -3.44
N LEU A 98 -11.73 9.54 -2.55
CA LEU A 98 -11.44 9.29 -1.14
C LEU A 98 -12.66 8.60 -0.56
N VAL A 99 -12.54 7.31 -0.27
CA VAL A 99 -13.63 6.52 0.32
C VAL A 99 -13.34 6.45 1.82
N GLY A 100 -14.03 7.27 2.63
CA GLY A 100 -13.82 7.33 4.08
C GLY A 100 -14.70 6.33 4.81
#